data_AF-A0A8D6SY10-F1
#
_entry.id   AF-A0A8D6SY10-F1
#
_cell.length_a   1.000
_cell.length_b   1.000
_cell.length_c   1.000
_cell.angle_alpha   90.00
_cell.angle_beta   90.00
_cell.angle_gamma   90.00
#
_symmetry.space_group_name_H-M   'P 1'
#
loop_
_entity.id
_entity.type
_entity.pdbx_description
1 polymer ?
#
loop_
_entity_poly.entity_id
_entity_poly.type
_entity_poly.pdbx_seq_one_letter_code
_entity_poly.pdbx_strand_id
1 'polypeptide(L)' 'MALNKIKNYKIVNTNSENYADEAILKYALQNKNVIVATNDKELKEKLIENNIPVMVVRQKKYFEVFGML' A
#
# COMPACT_ATOMS: atom_id res chain seq x y z
N MET A 1 4.20 -9.16 -17.98
CA MET A 1 4.24 -7.67 -18.10
C MET A 1 4.33 -6.95 -16.75
N ALA A 2 3.61 -7.35 -15.69
CA ALA A 2 3.70 -6.71 -14.37
C ALA A 2 5.06 -6.94 -13.67
N LEU A 3 5.57 -8.17 -13.65
CA LEU A 3 6.83 -8.53 -12.98
C LEU A 3 8.05 -7.77 -13.53
N ASN A 4 8.05 -7.42 -14.82
CA ASN A 4 9.14 -6.64 -15.42
C ASN A 4 9.15 -5.18 -14.95
N LYS A 5 7.97 -4.63 -14.59
CA LYS A 5 7.85 -3.24 -14.13
C LYS A 5 8.37 -3.05 -12.72
N ILE A 6 8.32 -4.08 -11.87
CA ILE A 6 8.76 -3.97 -10.47
C ILE A 6 10.29 -4.09 -10.28
N LYS A 7 11.03 -4.53 -11.31
CA LYS A 7 12.46 -4.87 -11.21
C LYS A 7 13.36 -3.71 -10.74
N ASN A 8 12.97 -2.47 -11.04
CA ASN A 8 13.75 -1.29 -10.73
C ASN A 8 13.34 -0.64 -9.39
N TYR A 9 12.42 -1.26 -8.65
CA TYR A 9 11.97 -0.76 -7.35
C TYR A 9 12.70 -1.49 -6.23
N LYS A 10 12.87 -0.79 -5.10
CA LYS A 10 13.42 -1.36 -3.88
C LYS A 10 12.50 -2.48 -3.39
N ILE A 11 13.04 -3.69 -3.28
CA ILE A 11 12.34 -4.81 -2.65
C ILE A 11 12.54 -4.70 -1.14
N VAL A 12 11.44 -4.78 -0.41
CA VAL A 12 11.45 -4.87 1.05
C VAL A 12 11.10 -6.30 1.42
N ASN A 13 12.01 -6.98 2.10
CA ASN A 13 11.76 -8.32 2.63
C ASN A 13 11.04 -8.21 3.96
N THR A 14 9.86 -8.83 4.06
CA THR A 14 9.09 -8.93 5.30
C THR A 14 9.19 -10.35 5.82
N ASN A 15 9.57 -10.53 7.10
CA ASN A 15 9.68 -11.84 7.74
C ASN A 15 8.31 -12.44 8.12
N SER A 16 7.28 -12.23 7.31
CA SER A 16 5.93 -12.73 7.60
C SER A 16 5.63 -13.94 6.72
N GLU A 17 5.25 -15.05 7.33
CA GLU A 17 4.55 -16.16 6.66
C GLU A 17 3.11 -15.78 6.26
N ASN A 18 2.73 -14.52 6.48
CA ASN A 18 1.38 -14.00 6.34
C ASN A 18 1.06 -13.57 4.90
N TYR A 19 -0.24 -13.43 4.62
CA TYR A 19 -0.76 -12.88 3.38
C TYR A 19 -0.21 -11.47 3.09
N ALA A 20 -0.11 -11.13 1.80
CA ALA A 20 0.49 -9.87 1.34
C ALA A 20 -0.09 -8.63 2.02
N ASP A 21 -1.41 -8.59 2.21
CA ASP A 21 -2.12 -7.46 2.83
C ASP A 21 -1.69 -7.22 4.29
N GLU A 22 -1.45 -8.29 5.05
CA GLU A 22 -0.96 -8.20 6.42
C GLU A 22 0.48 -7.71 6.46
N ALA A 23 1.33 -8.17 5.52
CA ALA A 23 2.70 -7.71 5.40
C ALA A 23 2.75 -6.20 5.09
N ILE A 24 1.89 -5.72 4.19
CA ILE A 24 1.76 -4.30 3.82
C ILE A 24 1.32 -3.48 5.03
N LEU A 25 0.25 -3.90 5.73
CA LEU A 25 -0.26 -3.19 6.90
C LEU A 25 0.79 -3.11 8.01
N LYS A 26 1.43 -4.24 8.34
CA LYS A 26 2.47 -4.30 9.38
C LYS A 26 3.64 -3.39 9.03
N TYR A 27 4.10 -3.40 7.77
CA TYR A 27 5.17 -2.53 7.33
C TYR A 27 4.78 -1.05 7.48
N ALA A 28 3.58 -0.67 7.04
CA ALA A 28 3.10 0.71 7.15
C ALA A 28 2.94 1.18 8.60
N LEU A 29 2.44 0.32 9.50
CA LEU A 29 2.34 0.62 10.94
C LEU A 29 3.70 0.88 11.59
N GLN A 30 4.75 0.19 11.13
CA GLN A 30 6.11 0.32 11.66
C GLN A 30 6.89 1.50 11.07
N ASN A 31 6.39 2.14 10.00
CA ASN A 31 7.09 3.18 9.26
C ASN A 31 6.22 4.43 9.08
N LYS A 32 6.56 5.52 9.79
CA LYS A 32 5.75 6.75 9.84
C LYS A 32 5.64 7.55 8.53
N ASN A 33 6.49 7.29 7.54
CA ASN A 33 6.52 8.05 6.29
C ASN A 33 6.24 7.15 5.09
N VAL A 34 5.05 6.55 5.08
CA VAL A 34 4.61 5.59 4.06
C VAL A 34 3.23 5.97 3.57
N ILE A 35 3.05 5.93 2.25
CA ILE A 35 1.75 5.92 1.59
C ILE A 35 1.61 4.54 0.96
N VAL A 36 0.48 3.88 1.18
CA VAL A 36 0.20 2.60 0.52
C VAL A 36 -0.58 2.85 -0.76
N ALA A 37 -0.13 2.29 -1.87
CA ALA A 37 -0.87 2.33 -3.14
C ALA A 37 -1.65 1.02 -3.32
N THR A 38 -2.97 1.06 -3.19
CA THR A 38 -3.83 -0.13 -3.42
C THR A 38 -5.18 0.26 -3.98
N ASN A 39 -5.70 -0.54 -4.90
CA ASN A 39 -7.08 -0.44 -5.37
C ASN A 39 -8.02 -1.43 -4.67
N ASP A 40 -7.47 -2.28 -3.79
CA ASP A 40 -8.25 -3.20 -2.97
C ASP A 40 -9.08 -2.43 -1.92
N LYS A 41 -10.36 -2.80 -1.80
CA LYS A 41 -11.30 -2.07 -0.93
C LYS A 41 -11.04 -2.36 0.54
N GLU A 42 -10.87 -3.62 0.91
CA GLU A 42 -10.75 -4.07 2.30
C GLU A 42 -9.41 -3.60 2.89
N LEU A 43 -8.32 -3.73 2.14
CA LEU A 43 -7.01 -3.24 2.57
C LEU A 43 -7.02 -1.71 2.72
N LYS A 44 -7.64 -0.97 1.78
CA LYS A 44 -7.78 0.49 1.90
C LYS A 44 -8.53 0.90 3.17
N GLU A 45 -9.68 0.28 3.44
CA GLU A 45 -10.48 0.57 4.64
C GLU A 45 -9.65 0.32 5.91
N LYS A 46 -8.98 -0.84 5.99
CA LYS A 46 -8.11 -1.19 7.12
C LYS A 46 -6.95 -0.20 7.31
N LEU A 47 -6.33 0.27 6.22
CA LEU A 47 -5.23 1.26 6.29
C LEU A 47 -5.73 2.63 6.78
N ILE A 48 -6.89 3.08 6.29
CA ILE A 48 -7.48 4.36 6.70
C ILE A 48 -7.86 4.33 8.19
N GLU A 49 -8.46 3.22 8.66
CA GLU A 49 -8.78 3.02 10.09
C GLU A 49 -7.53 3.09 10.98
N ASN A 50 -6.37 2.75 10.44
CA ASN A 50 -5.07 2.82 11.13
C ASN A 50 -4.32 4.13 10.87
N ASN A 51 -4.97 5.16 10.33
CA ASN A 51 -4.38 6.46 10.00
C ASN A 51 -3.18 6.38 9.04
N ILE A 52 -3.19 5.40 8.13
CA ILE A 52 -2.16 5.25 7.10
C ILE A 52 -2.67 5.89 5.80
N PRO A 53 -1.91 6.82 5.19
CA PRO A 53 -2.27 7.41 3.91
C PRO A 53 -2.38 6.36 2.80
N VAL A 54 -3.44 6.44 1.98
CA VAL A 54 -3.67 5.52 0.87
C VAL A 54 -3.81 6.27 -0.44
N MET A 55 -3.13 5.79 -1.48
CA MET A 55 -3.28 6.25 -2.87
C MET A 55 -3.99 5.19 -3.72
N VAL A 56 -4.98 5.58 -4.51
CA VAL A 56 -5.70 4.68 -5.42
C VAL A 56 -5.69 5.21 -6.85
N VAL A 57 -5.70 4.32 -7.84
CA VAL A 57 -5.86 4.70 -9.26
C VAL A 57 -7.35 4.77 -9.61
N ARG A 58 -7.81 5.88 -10.19
CA ARG A 58 -9.15 6.07 -10.74
C ARG A 58 -9.12 6.31 -12.23
N GLN A 59 -10.11 5.76 -12.93
CA GLN A 59 -10.30 5.93 -14.37
C GLN A 59 -9.03 5.68 -15.22
N LYS A 60 -8.10 4.86 -14.69
CA LYS A 60 -6.78 4.55 -15.28
C LYS A 60 -5.85 5.76 -15.47
N LYS A 61 -6.18 6.94 -14.92
CA LYS A 61 -5.46 8.21 -15.20
C LYS A 61 -5.23 9.09 -14.00
N TYR A 62 -6.09 9.00 -12.99
CA TYR A 62 -6.05 9.89 -11.83
C TYR A 62 -5.62 9.13 -10.59
N PHE A 63 -4.88 9.81 -9.72
CA PHE A 63 -4.59 9.32 -8.38
C PHE A 63 -5.44 10.09 -7.38
N GLU A 64 -6.12 9.38 -6.50
CA GLU A 64 -6.78 9.96 -5.33
C GLU A 64 -5.98 9.54 -4.09
N VAL A 65 -5.78 10.48 -3.17
CA VAL A 65 -5.08 10.24 -1.91
C VAL A 65 -6.05 10.46 -0.76
N PHE A 66 -6.05 9.52 0.19
CA PHE A 66 -6.86 9.52 1.39
C PHE A 66 -5.95 9.49 2.63
N GLY A 67 -6.44 9.99 3.77
CA GLY A 67 -5.71 9.91 5.05
C GLY A 67 -4.52 10.87 5.17
N MET A 68 -4.45 11.90 4.32
CA MET A 68 -3.55 13.04 4.51
C MET A 68 -4.37 14.25 4.98
N LEU A 69 -4.13 14.71 6.21
CA LEU A 69 -4.61 15.97 6.76
C LEU A 69 -3.46 16.97 6.86
#